data_AF-A0A3B0BP25-F1
#
_entry.id   AF-A0A3B0BP25-F1
#
_cell.length_a   1.000
_cell.length_b   1.000
_cell.length_c   1.000
_cell.angle_alpha   90.00
_cell.angle_beta   90.00
_cell.angle_gamma   90.00
#
_symmetry.space_group_name_H-M   'P 1'
#
loop_
_entity.id
_entity.type
_entity.pdbx_description
1 polymer ?
#
loop_
_entity_poly.entity_id
_entity_poly.type
_entity_poly.pdbx_seq_one_letter_code
_entity_poly.pdbx_strand_id
1 'polypeptide(L)'
;MRQNAGGPRPAALTALVAAVLALAAAGLIVANRGLATDSPVADGDASGHYAQPAAQGDETADAMRDAVRSENGTAPLKPAADSKTDPLPTSDPLRAAASAPSPAVGPLFYTGQGTPGHGCSASVVHSPKGDLIVTAAHCVYQDGFRTDIAFVPGYRDGVAPYGVWVPASIDIDPEWAADRDPDHDVAFLRVRRPGADTRAIEQVTGAERIRFRPQTGRQARVTGYPVTEERPVSCQNAAQSFSPTQLRFDCADLPNGTSGGPFLTDVDPATGLGTVIGVVGGHDEGGDEQTSYSSYFGEETETLYRRATTAAA
;
A
#
# COMPACT_ATOMS: atom_id res chain seq x y z
N MET A 1 7.81 67.56 30.76
CA MET A 1 8.10 66.11 30.69
C MET A 1 7.59 65.59 29.35
N ARG A 2 8.46 65.46 28.34
CA ARG A 2 8.12 64.82 27.05
C ARG A 2 8.65 63.40 27.09
N GLN A 3 7.76 62.41 27.05
CA GLN A 3 8.11 61.01 26.91
C GLN A 3 8.40 60.74 25.42
N ASN A 4 9.64 60.41 25.08
CA ASN A 4 10.00 59.89 23.76
C ASN A 4 9.71 58.38 23.76
N ALA A 5 8.67 57.99 23.02
CA ALA A 5 8.47 56.61 22.62
C ALA A 5 9.55 56.24 21.58
N GLY A 6 10.57 55.51 22.01
CA GLY A 6 11.56 54.92 21.11
C GLY A 6 10.94 53.72 20.41
N GLY A 7 10.57 53.90 19.14
CA GLY A 7 10.21 52.78 18.26
C GLY A 7 11.35 51.76 18.18
N PRO A 8 11.05 50.46 17.97
CA PRO A 8 12.07 49.41 17.95
C PRO A 8 13.14 49.73 16.90
N ARG A 9 14.41 49.65 17.33
CA ARG A 9 15.59 49.92 16.50
C ARG A 9 15.57 49.01 15.26
N PRO A 10 15.99 49.51 14.08
CA PRO A 10 15.89 48.79 12.81
C PRO A 10 16.56 47.40 12.81
N ALA A 11 17.59 47.21 13.66
CA ALA A 11 18.27 45.92 13.85
C ALA A 11 17.40 44.83 14.49
N ALA A 12 16.45 45.21 15.37
CA ALA A 12 15.55 44.26 16.02
C ALA A 12 14.47 43.73 15.06
N LEU A 13 14.01 44.57 14.12
CA LEU A 13 13.11 44.14 13.05
C LEU A 13 13.82 43.19 12.05
N THR A 14 15.09 43.45 11.72
CA THR A 14 15.83 42.59 10.76
C THR A 14 16.11 41.20 11.33
N ALA A 15 16.44 41.10 12.62
CA ALA A 15 16.64 39.81 13.28
C ALA A 15 15.35 38.98 13.36
N LEU A 16 14.20 39.63 13.59
CA LEU A 16 12.90 38.95 13.65
C LEU A 16 12.46 38.45 12.27
N VAL A 17 12.67 39.25 11.22
CA VAL A 17 12.38 38.85 9.82
C VAL A 17 13.29 37.70 9.37
N ALA A 18 14.58 37.73 9.72
CA ALA A 18 15.50 36.64 9.41
C ALA A 18 15.13 35.33 10.14
N ALA A 19 14.70 35.40 11.40
CA ALA A 19 14.24 34.24 12.16
C ALA A 19 12.93 33.66 11.61
N VAL A 20 11.97 34.51 11.20
CA VAL A 20 10.72 34.08 10.57
C VAL A 20 10.97 33.45 9.19
N LEU A 21 11.90 34.00 8.39
CA LEU A 21 12.30 33.41 7.11
C LEU A 21 13.04 32.08 7.28
N ALA A 22 13.88 31.94 8.31
CA ALA A 22 14.56 30.68 8.60
C ALA A 22 13.60 29.60 9.10
N LEU A 23 12.60 29.96 9.91
CA LEU A 23 11.53 29.05 10.35
C LEU A 23 10.57 28.68 9.21
N ALA A 24 10.28 29.61 8.30
CA ALA A 24 9.49 29.33 7.09
C ALA A 24 10.25 28.41 6.12
N ALA A 25 11.56 28.62 5.95
CA ALA A 25 12.41 27.74 5.14
C ALA A 25 12.55 26.34 5.76
N ALA A 26 12.71 26.24 7.09
CA ALA A 26 12.71 24.97 7.79
C ALA A 26 11.35 24.26 7.72
N GLY A 27 10.24 25.01 7.82
CA GLY A 27 8.87 24.50 7.65
C GLY A 27 8.61 23.97 6.23
N LEU A 28 9.13 24.66 5.19
CA LEU A 28 9.06 24.19 3.80
C LEU A 28 9.88 22.90 3.57
N ILE A 29 11.05 22.79 4.21
CA ILE A 29 11.92 21.60 4.08
C ILE A 29 11.32 20.38 4.81
N VAL A 30 10.55 20.59 5.89
CA VAL A 30 9.85 19.50 6.60
C VAL A 30 8.55 19.10 5.87
N ALA A 31 7.84 20.05 5.25
CA ALA A 31 6.63 19.76 4.48
C ALA A 31 6.88 18.99 3.17
N ASN A 32 8.08 19.10 2.59
CA ASN A 32 8.45 18.39 1.35
C ASN A 32 8.97 16.96 1.56
N ARG A 33 9.00 16.44 2.79
CA ARG A 33 9.35 15.04 3.05
C ARG A 33 8.17 14.06 2.90
N GLY A 34 7.04 14.52 2.36
CA GLY A 34 5.76 13.82 2.46
C GLY A 34 4.99 13.54 1.16
N LEU A 35 5.47 13.93 -0.03
CA LEU A 35 4.81 13.59 -1.29
C LEU A 35 5.85 13.17 -2.33
N ALA A 36 5.77 11.93 -2.80
CA ALA A 36 6.72 11.30 -3.71
C ALA A 36 6.56 11.79 -5.16
N THR A 37 6.90 13.06 -5.43
CA THR A 37 6.85 13.65 -6.80
C THR A 37 8.04 13.25 -7.68
N ASP A 38 9.08 12.65 -7.11
CA ASP A 38 10.36 12.42 -7.81
C ASP A 38 10.61 10.93 -8.15
N SER A 39 9.66 10.02 -7.87
CA SER A 39 9.82 8.61 -8.24
C SER A 39 9.94 8.42 -9.75
N PRO A 40 10.86 7.56 -10.24
CA PRO A 40 10.98 7.28 -11.66
C PRO A 40 9.71 6.58 -12.17
N VAL A 41 9.07 7.19 -13.17
CA VAL A 41 7.91 6.63 -13.86
C VAL A 41 8.24 6.23 -15.30
N ALA A 42 7.46 5.31 -15.84
CA ALA A 42 7.51 4.91 -17.24
C ALA A 42 6.11 4.80 -17.84
N ASP A 43 6.00 5.00 -19.15
CA ASP A 43 4.76 4.76 -19.88
C ASP A 43 4.46 3.26 -19.92
N GLY A 44 3.18 2.92 -19.77
CA GLY A 44 2.66 1.59 -20.11
C GLY A 44 2.04 1.57 -21.51
N ASP A 45 1.40 0.47 -21.85
CA ASP A 45 0.55 0.42 -23.03
C ASP A 45 -0.87 0.96 -22.77
N ALA A 46 -1.63 1.15 -23.85
CA ALA A 46 -3.00 1.69 -23.80
C ALA A 46 -4.00 0.82 -23.03
N SER A 47 -3.64 -0.42 -22.67
CA SER A 47 -4.47 -1.29 -21.83
C SER A 47 -4.24 -1.07 -20.33
N GLY A 48 -3.34 -0.15 -19.95
CA GLY A 48 -2.96 0.03 -18.55
C GLY A 48 -2.02 -1.08 -18.07
N HIS A 49 -1.19 -1.61 -18.96
CA HIS A 49 -0.19 -2.63 -18.64
C HIS A 49 1.23 -2.07 -18.76
N TYR A 50 2.07 -2.42 -17.80
CA TYR A 50 3.51 -2.12 -17.82
C TYR A 50 4.30 -3.39 -17.53
N ALA A 51 5.25 -3.72 -18.41
CA ALA A 51 6.20 -4.81 -18.22
C ALA A 51 7.52 -4.24 -17.70
N GLN A 52 7.91 -4.63 -16.48
CA GLN A 52 9.11 -4.11 -15.85
C GLN A 52 10.36 -4.81 -16.40
N PRO A 53 11.37 -4.06 -16.91
CA PRO A 53 12.65 -4.64 -17.27
C PRO A 53 13.31 -5.36 -16.10
N ALA A 54 13.81 -6.58 -16.33
CA ALA A 54 14.39 -7.39 -15.26
C ALA A 54 15.56 -6.70 -14.55
N ALA A 55 16.47 -6.08 -15.30
CA ALA A 55 17.61 -5.34 -14.74
C ALA A 55 17.16 -4.22 -13.78
N GLN A 56 16.12 -3.47 -14.14
CA GLN A 56 15.58 -2.39 -13.31
C GLN A 56 14.92 -2.92 -12.02
N GLY A 57 14.20 -4.04 -12.11
CA GLY A 57 13.67 -4.71 -10.92
C GLY A 57 14.79 -5.29 -10.04
N ASP A 58 15.89 -5.76 -10.62
CA ASP A 58 17.03 -6.29 -9.87
C ASP A 58 17.74 -5.16 -9.08
N GLU A 59 17.95 -4.00 -9.71
CA GLU A 59 18.49 -2.79 -9.05
C GLU A 59 17.60 -2.34 -7.88
N THR A 60 16.28 -2.31 -8.08
CA THR A 60 15.30 -2.01 -7.03
C THR A 60 15.39 -3.00 -5.86
N ALA A 61 15.51 -4.29 -6.17
CA ALA A 61 15.61 -5.32 -5.14
C ALA A 61 16.93 -5.24 -4.36
N ASP A 62 18.04 -4.90 -5.01
CA ASP A 62 19.34 -4.74 -4.37
C ASP A 62 19.34 -3.53 -3.44
N ALA A 63 18.82 -2.39 -3.89
CA ALA A 63 18.64 -1.21 -3.05
C ALA A 63 17.79 -1.50 -1.80
N MET A 64 16.71 -2.27 -1.94
CA MET A 64 15.88 -2.66 -0.80
C MET A 64 16.60 -3.66 0.11
N ARG A 65 17.36 -4.63 -0.44
CA ARG A 65 18.13 -5.59 0.35
C ARG A 65 19.22 -4.93 1.20
N ASP A 66 19.80 -3.84 0.73
CA ASP A 66 20.76 -3.05 1.50
C ASP A 66 20.10 -2.32 2.70
N ALA A 67 18.80 -2.04 2.60
CA ALA A 67 18.03 -1.34 3.64
C ALA A 67 17.40 -2.28 4.69
N VAL A 68 17.19 -3.56 4.38
CA VAL A 68 16.50 -4.52 5.26
C VAL A 68 17.38 -5.68 5.71
N ARG A 69 17.07 -6.20 6.88
CA ARG A 69 17.65 -7.46 7.35
C ARG A 69 16.84 -8.64 6.81
N SER A 70 17.53 -9.69 6.39
CA SER A 70 16.90 -10.97 6.05
C SER A 70 16.73 -11.85 7.30
N GLU A 71 15.73 -12.72 7.28
CA GLU A 71 15.52 -13.75 8.29
C GLU A 71 15.61 -15.13 7.63
N ASN A 72 16.33 -16.04 8.27
CA ASN A 72 16.49 -17.41 7.79
C ASN A 72 15.51 -18.35 8.49
N GLY A 73 14.93 -19.28 7.74
CA GLY A 73 14.12 -20.36 8.30
C GLY A 73 12.66 -20.02 8.58
N THR A 74 12.15 -18.91 8.03
CA THR A 74 10.70 -18.63 8.05
C THR A 74 9.95 -19.76 7.36
N ALA A 75 9.05 -20.43 8.10
CA ALA A 75 8.30 -21.56 7.57
C ALA A 75 7.30 -21.07 6.49
N PRO A 76 7.22 -21.73 5.33
CA PRO A 76 6.25 -21.37 4.32
C PRO A 76 4.82 -21.66 4.77
N LEU A 77 3.89 -20.78 4.42
CA LEU A 77 2.46 -20.97 4.65
C LEU A 77 1.75 -21.53 3.42
N LYS A 78 0.60 -22.17 3.67
CA LYS A 78 -0.34 -22.53 2.62
C LYS A 78 -1.30 -21.36 2.34
N PRO A 79 -1.89 -21.30 1.14
CA PRO A 79 -2.95 -20.34 0.84
C PRO A 79 -4.15 -20.47 1.78
N ALA A 80 -4.92 -19.39 1.93
CA ALA A 80 -6.10 -19.38 2.77
C ALA A 80 -7.10 -20.48 2.34
N ALA A 81 -7.56 -21.25 3.33
CA ALA A 81 -8.53 -22.32 3.11
C ALA A 81 -9.89 -21.76 2.67
N ASP A 82 -10.64 -22.54 1.89
CA ASP A 82 -12.01 -22.19 1.51
C ASP A 82 -13.00 -22.52 2.63
N SER A 83 -12.86 -21.83 3.75
CA SER A 83 -13.67 -22.03 4.95
C SER A 83 -14.17 -20.69 5.48
N LYS A 84 -15.47 -20.62 5.77
CA LYS A 84 -16.02 -19.52 6.55
C LYS A 84 -15.47 -19.60 7.97
N THR A 85 -15.06 -18.46 8.51
CA THR A 85 -14.67 -18.33 9.92
C THR A 85 -15.77 -17.59 10.67
N ASP A 86 -15.67 -17.59 12.00
CA ASP A 86 -16.53 -16.75 12.82
C ASP A 86 -16.32 -15.26 12.45
N PRO A 87 -17.38 -14.42 12.53
CA PRO A 87 -17.25 -12.99 12.29
C PRO A 87 -16.21 -12.35 13.21
N LEU A 88 -15.37 -11.50 12.62
CA LEU A 88 -14.39 -10.71 13.36
C LEU A 88 -15.09 -9.78 14.37
N PRO A 89 -14.58 -9.66 15.61
CA PRO A 89 -15.11 -8.69 16.55
C PRO A 89 -14.82 -7.26 16.08
N THR A 90 -15.76 -6.34 16.30
CA THR A 90 -15.51 -4.91 16.09
C THR A 90 -14.38 -4.44 17.01
N SER A 91 -13.50 -3.59 16.50
CA SER A 91 -12.45 -2.97 17.33
C SER A 91 -13.04 -2.03 18.37
N ASP A 92 -12.53 -2.09 19.60
CA ASP A 92 -12.92 -1.23 20.70
C ASP A 92 -11.67 -0.70 21.43
N PRO A 93 -11.35 0.61 21.35
CA PRO A 93 -12.06 1.64 20.57
C PRO A 93 -12.02 1.39 19.06
N LEU A 94 -12.95 2.00 18.32
CA LEU A 94 -13.07 1.87 16.85
C LEU A 94 -11.98 2.70 16.13
N ARG A 95 -10.74 2.27 16.29
CA ARG A 95 -9.54 2.83 15.68
C ARG A 95 -8.52 1.74 15.44
N ALA A 96 -7.66 1.91 14.44
CA ALA A 96 -6.60 0.96 14.18
C ALA A 96 -5.58 0.96 15.32
N ALA A 97 -4.99 -0.20 15.54
CA ALA A 97 -3.93 -0.40 16.51
C ALA A 97 -2.83 -1.26 15.90
N ALA A 98 -1.63 -1.20 16.48
CA ALA A 98 -0.54 -2.08 16.11
C ALA A 98 -0.99 -3.54 16.10
N SER A 99 -0.62 -4.26 15.05
CA SER A 99 -1.07 -5.63 14.80
C SER A 99 0.10 -6.55 14.50
N ALA A 100 -0.13 -7.86 14.64
CA ALA A 100 0.85 -8.85 14.23
C ALA A 100 1.00 -8.83 12.70
N PRO A 101 2.23 -8.87 12.16
CA PRO A 101 2.44 -8.95 10.71
C PRO A 101 1.81 -10.20 10.10
N SER A 102 1.04 -10.01 9.04
CA SER A 102 0.55 -11.11 8.20
C SER A 102 1.65 -11.51 7.21
N PRO A 103 1.90 -12.83 7.00
CA PRO A 103 2.80 -13.30 5.96
C PRO A 103 2.45 -12.80 4.56
N ALA A 104 1.16 -12.62 4.24
CA ALA A 104 0.70 -12.18 2.92
C ALA A 104 0.64 -10.66 2.76
N VAL A 105 0.69 -9.88 3.84
CA VAL A 105 0.55 -8.41 3.79
C VAL A 105 1.90 -7.75 4.05
N GLY A 106 2.24 -6.75 3.24
CA GLY A 106 3.50 -6.04 3.36
C GLY A 106 3.44 -4.60 2.83
N PRO A 107 4.40 -3.76 3.22
CA PRO A 107 4.62 -2.47 2.59
C PRO A 107 5.15 -2.60 1.16
N LEU A 108 4.79 -1.60 0.35
CA LEU A 108 5.43 -1.21 -0.89
C LEU A 108 6.41 -0.07 -0.60
N PHE A 109 7.67 -0.31 -0.91
CA PHE A 109 8.74 0.69 -0.84
C PHE A 109 9.03 1.25 -2.22
N TYR A 110 9.38 2.54 -2.27
CA TYR A 110 9.88 3.24 -3.44
C TYR A 110 11.37 3.52 -3.24
N THR A 111 12.22 2.98 -4.13
CA THR A 111 13.68 3.00 -3.95
C THR A 111 14.40 4.10 -4.73
N GLY A 112 13.70 4.88 -5.56
CA GLY A 112 14.29 5.88 -6.45
C GLY A 112 14.83 7.14 -5.73
N GLN A 113 14.51 7.33 -4.45
CA GLN A 113 14.85 8.51 -3.65
C GLN A 113 16.08 8.32 -2.75
N GLY A 114 16.95 7.36 -3.07
CA GLY A 114 18.10 7.00 -2.22
C GLY A 114 17.71 5.94 -1.19
N THR A 115 17.39 6.34 0.05
CA THR A 115 16.91 5.38 1.06
C THR A 115 15.49 4.96 0.71
N PRO A 116 15.18 3.64 0.60
CA PRO A 116 13.83 3.18 0.32
C PRO A 116 12.80 3.77 1.29
N GLY A 117 11.81 4.45 0.72
CA GLY A 117 10.71 5.06 1.47
C GLY A 117 9.47 4.19 1.37
N HIS A 118 8.83 3.91 2.49
CA HIS A 118 7.54 3.23 2.49
C HIS A 118 6.45 4.18 2.00
N GLY A 119 5.68 3.75 1.00
CA GLY A 119 4.63 4.59 0.39
C GLY A 119 3.23 4.02 0.47
N CYS A 120 3.08 2.70 0.37
CA CYS A 120 1.79 2.03 0.34
C CYS A 120 1.90 0.62 0.95
N SER A 121 0.79 -0.09 1.00
CA SER A 121 0.67 -1.49 1.39
C SER A 121 0.16 -2.33 0.22
N ALA A 122 0.35 -3.64 0.30
CA ALA A 122 -0.19 -4.61 -0.65
C ALA A 122 -0.43 -5.96 0.03
N SER A 123 -1.19 -6.83 -0.63
CA SER A 123 -1.42 -8.19 -0.18
C SER A 123 -1.18 -9.21 -1.29
N VAL A 124 -0.61 -10.35 -0.94
CA VAL A 124 -0.52 -11.52 -1.81
C VAL A 124 -1.90 -12.12 -1.99
N VAL A 125 -2.35 -12.27 -3.23
CA VAL A 125 -3.63 -12.91 -3.57
C VAL A 125 -3.39 -14.16 -4.40
N HIS A 126 -4.23 -15.17 -4.17
CA HIS A 126 -4.11 -16.43 -4.88
C HIS A 126 -4.20 -16.20 -6.39
N SER A 127 -3.29 -16.82 -7.14
CA SER A 127 -3.30 -16.82 -8.60
C SER A 127 -2.85 -18.17 -9.16
N PRO A 128 -3.18 -18.51 -10.43
CA PRO A 128 -2.74 -19.78 -11.02
C PRO A 128 -1.23 -19.99 -11.02
N LYS A 129 -0.44 -18.90 -11.06
CA LYS A 129 1.03 -18.92 -11.01
C LYS A 129 1.60 -18.67 -9.61
N GLY A 130 0.76 -18.28 -8.64
CA GLY A 130 1.13 -18.01 -7.26
C GLY A 130 2.03 -16.79 -7.08
N ASP A 131 1.99 -15.84 -8.02
CA ASP A 131 2.91 -14.71 -8.18
C ASP A 131 2.22 -13.34 -8.14
N LEU A 132 0.99 -13.24 -7.63
CA LEU A 132 0.18 -12.02 -7.73
C LEU A 132 0.03 -11.30 -6.38
N ILE A 133 0.17 -9.98 -6.41
CA ILE A 133 -0.25 -9.09 -5.32
C ILE A 133 -1.31 -8.11 -5.80
N VAL A 134 -2.15 -7.65 -4.88
CA VAL A 134 -3.15 -6.59 -5.08
C VAL A 134 -2.80 -5.37 -4.23
N THR A 135 -3.02 -4.18 -4.79
CA THR A 135 -2.85 -2.88 -4.12
C THR A 135 -3.76 -1.84 -4.79
N ALA A 136 -3.71 -0.58 -4.35
CA ALA A 136 -4.43 0.52 -4.99
C ALA A 136 -3.66 1.00 -6.23
N ALA A 137 -4.36 1.48 -7.26
CA ALA A 137 -3.73 1.95 -8.49
C ALA A 137 -2.89 3.22 -8.28
N HIS A 138 -3.31 4.12 -7.40
CA HIS A 138 -2.54 5.33 -7.05
C HIS A 138 -1.18 5.03 -6.39
N CYS A 139 -1.00 3.82 -5.83
CA CYS A 139 0.28 3.37 -5.28
C CYS A 139 1.30 3.11 -6.37
N VAL A 140 0.86 2.72 -7.57
CA VAL A 140 1.76 2.23 -8.63
C VAL A 140 1.74 3.07 -9.89
N TYR A 141 0.77 3.99 -10.01
CA TYR A 141 0.62 4.88 -11.15
C TYR A 141 0.36 6.32 -10.69
N GLN A 142 1.25 7.25 -11.10
CA GLN A 142 1.10 8.69 -10.94
C GLN A 142 1.62 9.36 -12.22
N ASP A 143 0.71 9.63 -13.16
CA ASP A 143 1.03 10.13 -14.50
C ASP A 143 2.05 9.25 -15.27
N GLY A 144 2.14 7.98 -14.88
CA GLY A 144 3.08 6.98 -15.35
C GLY A 144 3.28 5.87 -14.29
N PHE A 145 3.72 4.69 -14.73
CA PHE A 145 3.97 3.55 -13.85
C PHE A 145 5.24 3.75 -13.04
N ARG A 146 5.16 3.66 -11.72
CA ARG A 146 6.35 3.66 -10.85
C ARG A 146 7.22 2.44 -11.18
N THR A 147 8.51 2.68 -11.26
CA THR A 147 9.48 1.67 -11.70
C THR A 147 10.47 1.24 -10.62
N ASP A 148 10.31 1.78 -9.41
CA ASP A 148 11.17 1.60 -8.24
C ASP A 148 10.46 0.90 -7.08
N ILE A 149 9.47 0.05 -7.37
CA ILE A 149 8.64 -0.63 -6.37
C ILE A 149 9.31 -1.91 -5.85
N ALA A 150 9.43 -2.01 -4.54
CA ALA A 150 9.75 -3.25 -3.83
C ALA A 150 8.64 -3.62 -2.84
N PHE A 151 8.18 -4.88 -2.88
CA PHE A 151 7.22 -5.44 -1.93
C PHE A 151 7.93 -6.32 -0.90
N VAL A 152 7.62 -6.12 0.39
CA VAL A 152 8.24 -6.89 1.49
C VAL A 152 7.16 -7.54 2.37
N PRO A 153 6.70 -8.75 2.03
CA PRO A 153 5.66 -9.43 2.80
C PRO A 153 6.11 -9.74 4.24
N GLY A 154 5.19 -9.58 5.20
CA GLY A 154 5.45 -9.85 6.63
C GLY A 154 6.48 -8.92 7.27
N TYR A 155 6.75 -7.77 6.66
CA TYR A 155 7.73 -6.80 7.15
C TYR A 155 7.51 -6.45 8.63
N ARG A 156 8.61 -6.33 9.37
CA ARG A 156 8.61 -5.82 10.74
C ARG A 156 9.97 -5.37 11.19
N ASP A 157 10.05 -4.21 11.82
CA ASP A 157 11.26 -3.73 12.50
C ASP A 157 12.54 -3.80 11.63
N GLY A 158 12.44 -3.36 10.36
CA GLY A 158 13.54 -3.45 9.40
C GLY A 158 13.87 -4.86 8.89
N VAL A 159 12.97 -5.84 9.05
CA VAL A 159 13.19 -7.24 8.66
C VAL A 159 12.25 -7.64 7.52
N ALA A 160 12.80 -8.29 6.50
CA ALA A 160 12.12 -8.90 5.36
C ALA A 160 12.06 -10.44 5.51
N PRO A 161 11.15 -11.01 6.30
CA PRO A 161 11.15 -12.44 6.63
C PRO A 161 10.90 -13.37 5.44
N TYR A 162 10.19 -12.88 4.44
CA TYR A 162 9.86 -13.59 3.21
C TYR A 162 10.62 -13.03 2.00
N GLY A 163 11.62 -12.18 2.24
CA GLY A 163 12.44 -11.53 1.22
C GLY A 163 11.83 -10.30 0.56
N VAL A 164 12.58 -9.77 -0.38
CA VAL A 164 12.20 -8.64 -1.24
C VAL A 164 11.69 -9.17 -2.58
N TRP A 165 10.54 -8.66 -3.00
CA TRP A 165 9.87 -8.99 -4.26
C TRP A 165 9.71 -7.74 -5.09
N VAL A 166 9.84 -7.84 -6.40
CA VAL A 166 9.70 -6.70 -7.33
C VAL A 166 8.71 -7.04 -8.43
N PRO A 167 8.03 -6.03 -9.02
CA PRO A 167 7.15 -6.28 -10.14
C PRO A 167 7.91 -6.87 -11.34
N ALA A 168 7.28 -7.85 -11.97
CA ALA A 168 7.56 -8.26 -13.34
C ALA A 168 6.60 -7.57 -14.31
N SER A 169 5.36 -7.34 -13.87
CA SER A 169 4.43 -6.44 -14.55
C SER A 169 3.45 -5.80 -13.59
N ILE A 170 2.86 -4.69 -14.03
CA ILE A 170 1.83 -3.92 -13.32
C ILE A 170 0.63 -3.79 -14.24
N ASP A 171 -0.55 -4.08 -13.73
CA ASP A 171 -1.82 -3.96 -14.43
C ASP A 171 -2.78 -3.06 -13.64
N ILE A 172 -3.20 -1.96 -14.25
CA ILE A 172 -4.25 -1.04 -13.77
C ILE A 172 -5.39 -0.97 -14.79
N ASP A 173 -6.55 -0.49 -14.35
CA ASP A 173 -7.63 -0.17 -15.29
C ASP A 173 -7.25 1.04 -16.16
N PRO A 174 -7.48 1.02 -17.49
CA PRO A 174 -7.32 2.18 -18.35
C PRO A 174 -8.05 3.44 -17.87
N GLU A 175 -9.22 3.29 -17.23
CA GLU A 175 -9.98 4.44 -16.70
C GLU A 175 -9.23 5.14 -15.56
N TRP A 176 -8.48 4.38 -14.74
CA TRP A 176 -7.55 4.97 -13.77
C TRP A 176 -6.42 5.74 -14.46
N ALA A 177 -5.83 5.15 -15.50
CA ALA A 177 -4.71 5.77 -16.21
C ALA A 177 -5.10 7.08 -16.92
N ALA A 178 -6.34 7.16 -17.41
CA ALA A 178 -6.87 8.30 -18.16
C ALA A 178 -7.29 9.46 -17.25
N ASP A 179 -8.15 9.18 -16.27
CA ASP A 179 -8.86 10.22 -15.52
C ASP A 179 -8.72 10.09 -14.00
N ARG A 180 -7.92 9.12 -13.51
CA ARG A 180 -7.79 8.78 -12.09
C ARG A 180 -9.15 8.53 -11.43
N ASP A 181 -10.02 7.80 -12.13
CA ASP A 181 -11.35 7.48 -11.64
C ASP A 181 -11.26 6.63 -10.35
N PRO A 182 -11.75 7.11 -9.19
CA PRO A 182 -11.69 6.37 -7.92
C PRO A 182 -12.43 5.02 -7.95
N ASP A 183 -13.37 4.80 -8.88
CA ASP A 183 -14.04 3.51 -9.04
C ASP A 183 -13.11 2.43 -9.60
N HIS A 184 -11.95 2.84 -10.12
CA HIS A 184 -10.96 1.98 -10.76
C HIS A 184 -9.58 1.98 -10.06
N ASP A 185 -9.53 2.41 -8.79
CA ASP A 185 -8.30 2.49 -7.99
C ASP A 185 -7.82 1.12 -7.46
N VAL A 186 -7.60 0.16 -8.37
CA VAL A 186 -7.09 -1.17 -8.06
C VAL A 186 -5.98 -1.54 -9.04
N ALA A 187 -4.90 -2.10 -8.52
CA ALA A 187 -3.80 -2.65 -9.31
C ALA A 187 -3.50 -4.10 -8.94
N PHE A 188 -3.12 -4.88 -9.94
CA PHE A 188 -2.53 -6.20 -9.75
C PHE A 188 -1.11 -6.21 -10.29
N LEU A 189 -0.19 -6.74 -9.49
CA LEU A 189 1.22 -6.82 -9.86
C LEU A 189 1.62 -8.28 -9.85
N ARG A 190 2.16 -8.76 -10.98
CA ARG A 190 2.91 -10.01 -10.97
C ARG A 190 4.27 -9.71 -10.40
N VAL A 191 4.68 -10.45 -9.38
CA VAL A 191 5.95 -10.23 -8.67
C VAL A 191 6.89 -11.40 -8.82
N ARG A 192 8.18 -11.09 -8.80
CA ARG A 192 9.25 -12.08 -8.80
C ARG A 192 10.24 -11.77 -7.69
N ARG A 193 10.98 -12.79 -7.28
CA ARG A 193 12.11 -12.66 -6.36
C ARG A 193 13.41 -12.66 -7.16
N PRO A 194 14.18 -11.56 -7.21
CA PRO A 194 15.45 -11.60 -7.91
C PRO A 194 16.48 -12.46 -7.14
N GLY A 195 17.21 -13.30 -7.87
CA GLY A 195 18.18 -14.25 -7.34
C GLY A 195 17.87 -15.70 -7.72
N ALA A 196 18.48 -16.66 -7.01
CA ALA A 196 18.42 -18.08 -7.36
C ALA A 196 17.14 -18.80 -6.89
N ASP A 197 16.40 -18.21 -5.95
CA ASP A 197 15.15 -18.80 -5.44
C ASP A 197 13.99 -18.43 -6.37
N THR A 198 13.51 -19.43 -7.12
CA THR A 198 12.45 -19.27 -8.12
C THR A 198 11.07 -19.68 -7.59
N ARG A 199 10.91 -19.88 -6.28
CA ARG A 199 9.59 -20.17 -5.71
C ARG A 199 8.65 -18.99 -5.94
N ALA A 200 7.39 -19.29 -6.21
CA ALA A 200 6.35 -18.27 -6.31
C ALA A 200 6.06 -17.69 -4.91
N ILE A 201 5.65 -16.43 -4.84
CA ILE A 201 5.44 -15.74 -3.55
C ILE A 201 4.43 -16.49 -2.67
N GLU A 202 3.36 -17.01 -3.28
CA GLU A 202 2.33 -17.79 -2.59
C GLU A 202 2.88 -19.04 -1.90
N GLN A 203 3.98 -19.63 -2.41
CA GLN A 203 4.61 -20.80 -1.81
C GLN A 203 5.39 -20.47 -0.53
N VAL A 204 5.70 -19.19 -0.29
CA VAL A 204 6.44 -18.77 0.90
C VAL A 204 5.56 -18.01 1.89
N THR A 205 4.61 -17.20 1.41
CA THR A 205 3.75 -16.38 2.27
C THR A 205 2.37 -17.00 2.51
N GLY A 206 2.00 -18.05 1.77
CA GLY A 206 0.59 -18.30 1.49
C GLY A 206 0.03 -17.17 0.63
N ALA A 207 -1.29 -17.12 0.51
CA ALA A 207 -1.99 -16.06 -0.22
C ALA A 207 -3.40 -15.90 0.32
N GLU A 208 -3.90 -14.68 0.27
CA GLU A 208 -5.30 -14.39 0.52
C GLU A 208 -6.15 -14.91 -0.65
N ARG A 209 -7.37 -15.36 -0.37
CA ARG A 209 -8.37 -15.52 -1.44
C ARG A 209 -8.81 -14.15 -1.94
N ILE A 210 -9.36 -14.08 -3.13
CA ILE A 210 -10.00 -12.87 -3.66
C ILE A 210 -11.47 -13.16 -3.96
N ARG A 211 -12.36 -12.22 -3.61
CA ARG A 211 -13.79 -12.32 -3.88
C ARG A 211 -14.28 -11.10 -4.65
N PHE A 212 -14.74 -11.37 -5.87
CA PHE A 212 -15.46 -10.40 -6.69
C PHE A 212 -16.95 -10.39 -6.35
N ARG A 213 -17.58 -9.24 -6.53
CA ARG A 213 -18.95 -8.93 -6.14
C ARG A 213 -19.23 -9.33 -4.69
N PRO A 214 -18.40 -8.89 -3.72
CA PRO A 214 -18.57 -9.27 -2.33
C PRO A 214 -19.90 -8.75 -1.76
N GLN A 215 -20.47 -9.50 -0.81
CA GLN A 215 -21.59 -9.03 -0.01
C GLN A 215 -21.14 -7.86 0.88
N THR A 216 -21.89 -6.77 0.88
CA THR A 216 -21.64 -5.60 1.74
C THR A 216 -22.17 -5.81 3.16
N GLY A 217 -21.69 -5.02 4.11
CA GLY A 217 -22.03 -5.10 5.53
C GLY A 217 -21.35 -6.26 6.27
N ARG A 218 -20.42 -6.99 5.62
CA ARG A 218 -19.63 -8.04 6.29
C ARG A 218 -18.57 -7.42 7.19
N GLN A 219 -18.33 -8.06 8.33
CA GLN A 219 -17.16 -7.73 9.16
C GLN A 219 -15.89 -8.02 8.39
N ALA A 220 -15.03 -7.00 8.33
CA ALA A 220 -13.74 -7.05 7.67
C ALA A 220 -12.65 -6.53 8.62
N ARG A 221 -11.43 -7.07 8.46
CA ARG A 221 -10.22 -6.49 9.01
C ARG A 221 -9.49 -5.74 7.91
N VAL A 222 -9.21 -4.46 8.11
CA VAL A 222 -8.27 -3.71 7.29
C VAL A 222 -6.91 -3.77 7.96
N THR A 223 -5.88 -4.17 7.22
CA THR A 223 -4.50 -4.20 7.68
C THR A 223 -3.63 -3.42 6.69
N GLY A 224 -2.80 -2.53 7.20
CA GLY A 224 -1.87 -1.75 6.38
C GLY A 224 -0.68 -1.29 7.20
N TYR A 225 0.36 -0.83 6.53
CA TYR A 225 1.54 -0.27 7.16
C TYR A 225 1.46 1.26 7.05
N PRO A 226 1.55 2.02 8.15
CA PRO A 226 1.77 3.46 8.08
C PRO A 226 3.17 3.82 7.58
N VAL A 227 3.33 4.93 6.85
CA VAL A 227 4.65 5.37 6.35
C VAL A 227 5.66 5.69 7.45
N THR A 228 5.20 6.02 8.66
CA THR A 228 6.06 6.36 9.81
C THR A 228 6.34 5.19 10.74
N GLU A 229 5.80 4.00 10.45
CA GLU A 229 5.84 2.86 11.35
C GLU A 229 6.50 1.64 10.71
N GLU A 230 7.20 0.88 11.53
CA GLU A 230 7.91 -0.34 11.12
C GLU A 230 7.06 -1.61 11.27
N ARG A 231 5.77 -1.45 11.60
CA ARG A 231 4.82 -2.52 11.88
C ARG A 231 3.43 -2.17 11.33
N PRO A 232 2.61 -3.18 10.99
CA PRO A 232 1.29 -2.90 10.48
C PRO A 232 0.33 -2.50 11.59
N VAL A 233 -0.62 -1.63 11.24
CA VAL A 233 -1.83 -1.40 12.02
C VAL A 233 -2.98 -2.21 11.44
N SER A 234 -3.93 -2.57 12.28
CA SER A 234 -5.18 -3.19 11.84
C SER A 234 -6.37 -2.61 12.58
N CYS A 235 -7.51 -2.56 11.88
CA CYS A 235 -8.82 -2.31 12.47
C CYS A 235 -9.86 -3.30 11.94
N GLN A 236 -10.90 -3.55 12.73
CA GLN A 236 -12.01 -4.43 12.39
C GLN A 236 -13.35 -3.70 12.53
N ASN A 237 -14.09 -3.64 11.43
CA ASN A 237 -15.47 -3.13 11.38
C ASN A 237 -16.20 -3.66 10.14
N ALA A 238 -17.49 -3.35 10.01
CA ALA A 238 -18.27 -3.76 8.86
C ALA A 238 -17.88 -2.92 7.62
N ALA A 239 -17.56 -3.58 6.51
CA ALA A 239 -17.37 -2.94 5.21
C ALA A 239 -18.74 -2.69 4.56
N GLN A 240 -19.25 -1.46 4.69
CA GLN A 240 -20.57 -1.04 4.22
C GLN A 240 -20.54 -0.66 2.72
N SER A 241 -21.70 -0.65 2.08
CA SER A 241 -21.83 -0.02 0.75
C SER A 241 -21.81 1.50 0.93
N PHE A 242 -21.00 2.19 0.12
CA PHE A 242 -21.05 3.65 -0.03
C PHE A 242 -21.83 4.04 -1.29
N SER A 243 -21.51 3.36 -2.38
CA SER A 243 -22.16 3.48 -3.69
C SER A 243 -22.21 2.08 -4.35
N PRO A 244 -22.76 1.95 -5.57
CA PRO A 244 -22.63 0.70 -6.35
C PRO A 244 -21.19 0.29 -6.65
N THR A 245 -20.24 1.23 -6.61
CA THR A 245 -18.84 1.07 -7.03
C THR A 245 -17.84 1.29 -5.89
N GLN A 246 -18.30 1.56 -4.67
CA GLN A 246 -17.44 1.86 -3.52
C GLN A 246 -17.92 1.19 -2.24
N LEU A 247 -16.96 0.69 -1.45
CA LEU A 247 -17.12 0.28 -0.07
C LEU A 247 -16.68 1.40 0.87
N ARG A 248 -17.34 1.50 2.03
CA ARG A 248 -16.97 2.37 3.14
C ARG A 248 -16.63 1.54 4.37
N PHE A 249 -15.57 1.94 5.07
CA PHE A 249 -15.10 1.30 6.28
C PHE A 249 -14.79 2.37 7.33
N ASP A 250 -15.68 2.53 8.30
CA ASP A 250 -15.47 3.48 9.40
C ASP A 250 -14.50 2.87 10.41
N CYS A 251 -13.28 3.40 10.47
CA CYS A 251 -12.36 3.15 11.56
C CYS A 251 -11.22 4.17 11.54
N ALA A 252 -11.00 4.82 12.68
CA ALA A 252 -9.98 5.85 12.79
C ALA A 252 -8.57 5.29 12.70
N ASP A 253 -7.59 6.18 12.54
CA ASP A 253 -6.16 5.87 12.67
C ASP A 253 -5.64 4.84 11.63
N LEU A 254 -6.19 4.84 10.42
CA LEU A 254 -5.60 4.21 9.22
C LEU A 254 -4.88 5.29 8.37
N PRO A 255 -3.66 5.70 8.74
CA PRO A 255 -2.99 6.85 8.14
C PRO A 255 -2.33 6.54 6.78
N ASN A 256 -1.75 7.57 6.16
CA ASN A 256 -0.92 7.43 4.96
C ASN A 256 0.05 6.24 5.04
N GLY A 257 0.13 5.49 3.93
CA GLY A 257 0.85 4.22 3.82
C GLY A 257 -0.07 3.00 3.89
N THR A 258 -1.23 3.11 4.56
CA THR A 258 -2.17 1.98 4.60
C THR A 258 -2.90 1.77 3.28
N SER A 259 -2.85 2.73 2.35
CA SER A 259 -3.33 2.60 0.96
C SER A 259 -2.86 1.28 0.33
N GLY A 260 -3.75 0.59 -0.37
CA GLY A 260 -3.51 -0.75 -0.93
C GLY A 260 -3.59 -1.89 0.09
N GLY A 261 -3.71 -1.60 1.39
CA GLY A 261 -3.92 -2.60 2.44
C GLY A 261 -5.27 -3.33 2.27
N PRO A 262 -5.33 -4.66 2.47
CA PRO A 262 -6.52 -5.44 2.13
C PRO A 262 -7.65 -5.29 3.15
N PHE A 263 -8.89 -5.32 2.64
CA PHE A 263 -10.10 -5.55 3.41
C PHE A 263 -10.32 -7.06 3.47
N LEU A 264 -10.01 -7.68 4.61
CA LEU A 264 -10.01 -9.12 4.80
C LEU A 264 -11.28 -9.59 5.52
N THR A 265 -12.00 -10.50 4.90
CA THR A 265 -13.07 -11.29 5.52
C THR A 265 -12.63 -12.73 5.72
N ASP A 266 -13.36 -13.52 6.49
CA ASP A 266 -13.08 -14.96 6.69
C ASP A 266 -11.63 -15.22 7.15
N VAL A 267 -11.13 -14.39 8.08
CA VAL A 267 -9.76 -14.48 8.57
C VAL A 267 -9.60 -15.67 9.52
N ASP A 268 -8.73 -16.60 9.15
CA ASP A 268 -8.31 -17.71 10.00
C ASP A 268 -7.39 -17.19 11.12
N PRO A 269 -7.78 -17.37 12.40
CA PRO A 269 -6.98 -16.90 13.53
C PRO A 269 -5.62 -17.60 13.67
N ALA A 270 -5.45 -18.80 13.09
CA ALA A 270 -4.19 -19.54 13.16
C ALA A 270 -3.15 -19.03 12.15
N THR A 271 -3.59 -18.65 10.95
CA THR A 271 -2.71 -18.25 9.85
C THR A 271 -2.69 -16.75 9.61
N GLY A 272 -3.74 -16.04 10.01
CA GLY A 272 -3.96 -14.63 9.71
C GLY A 272 -4.44 -14.36 8.28
N LEU A 273 -4.58 -15.41 7.45
CA LEU A 273 -5.06 -15.32 6.07
C LEU A 273 -6.59 -15.39 6.01
N GLY A 274 -7.19 -14.86 4.95
CA GLY A 274 -8.62 -14.83 4.70
C GLY A 274 -8.95 -14.54 3.23
N THR A 275 -9.94 -13.68 3.01
CA THR A 275 -10.46 -13.33 1.68
C THR A 275 -10.50 -11.81 1.51
N VAL A 276 -9.75 -11.29 0.55
CA VAL A 276 -9.77 -9.89 0.10
C VAL A 276 -11.07 -9.59 -0.61
N ILE A 277 -11.75 -8.54 -0.15
CA ILE A 277 -12.97 -7.99 -0.77
C ILE A 277 -12.80 -6.54 -1.29
N GLY A 278 -11.62 -5.96 -1.06
CA GLY A 278 -11.27 -4.58 -1.37
C GLY A 278 -9.85 -4.26 -0.89
N VAL A 279 -9.32 -3.12 -1.29
CA VAL A 279 -8.09 -2.51 -0.78
C VAL A 279 -8.34 -1.05 -0.39
N VAL A 280 -7.62 -0.53 0.61
CA VAL A 280 -7.71 0.91 0.99
C VAL A 280 -7.36 1.76 -0.22
N GLY A 281 -8.31 2.56 -0.70
CA GLY A 281 -8.19 3.35 -1.91
C GLY A 281 -9.55 3.85 -2.36
N GLY A 282 -9.68 4.16 -3.65
CA GLY A 282 -10.94 4.59 -4.23
C GLY A 282 -11.31 6.01 -3.84
N HIS A 283 -12.54 6.23 -3.35
CA HIS A 283 -13.02 7.57 -2.99
C HIS A 283 -12.04 8.29 -2.06
N ASP A 284 -11.71 9.55 -2.40
CA ASP A 284 -10.71 10.37 -1.72
C ASP A 284 -9.34 9.67 -1.52
N GLU A 285 -8.89 8.90 -2.52
CA GLU A 285 -7.63 8.13 -2.50
C GLU A 285 -7.50 7.15 -1.32
N GLY A 286 -8.62 6.74 -0.73
CA GLY A 286 -8.65 5.87 0.45
C GLY A 286 -9.27 6.49 1.68
N GLY A 287 -9.66 7.76 1.66
CA GLY A 287 -10.48 8.40 2.68
C GLY A 287 -9.75 9.41 3.58
N ASP A 288 -10.17 9.49 4.84
CA ASP A 288 -9.69 10.46 5.82
C ASP A 288 -9.25 9.80 7.16
N GLU A 289 -8.99 10.61 8.19
CA GLU A 289 -8.55 10.13 9.51
C GLU A 289 -9.54 9.17 10.21
N GLN A 290 -10.79 9.12 9.77
CA GLN A 290 -11.89 8.39 10.41
C GLN A 290 -12.48 7.28 9.55
N THR A 291 -12.42 7.44 8.23
CA THR A 291 -13.12 6.58 7.28
C THR A 291 -12.18 6.21 6.16
N SER A 292 -12.09 4.91 5.88
CA SER A 292 -11.42 4.42 4.68
C SER A 292 -12.42 3.94 3.63
N TYR A 293 -12.03 4.04 2.36
CA TYR A 293 -12.80 3.55 1.22
C TYR A 293 -12.07 2.44 0.47
N SER A 294 -12.81 1.81 -0.43
CA SER A 294 -12.27 0.87 -1.41
C SER A 294 -13.14 0.87 -2.65
N SER A 295 -12.53 0.86 -3.84
CA SER A 295 -13.24 0.50 -5.07
C SER A 295 -13.88 -0.87 -4.89
N TYR A 296 -15.15 -0.99 -5.25
CA TYR A 296 -15.87 -2.25 -5.16
C TYR A 296 -15.30 -3.23 -6.19
N PHE A 297 -14.96 -4.45 -5.75
CA PHE A 297 -14.41 -5.49 -6.63
C PHE A 297 -15.48 -6.07 -7.56
N GLY A 298 -15.91 -5.27 -8.53
CA GLY A 298 -16.96 -5.56 -9.52
C GLY A 298 -16.47 -6.40 -10.70
N GLU A 299 -17.14 -6.24 -11.84
CA GLU A 299 -16.81 -6.98 -13.06
C GLU A 299 -15.52 -6.48 -13.71
N GLU A 300 -15.26 -5.18 -13.59
CA GLU A 300 -14.10 -4.45 -14.07
C GLU A 300 -12.85 -4.95 -13.34
N THR A 301 -12.87 -4.98 -12.01
CA THR A 301 -11.78 -5.55 -11.20
C THR A 301 -11.56 -7.05 -11.46
N GLU A 302 -12.64 -7.82 -11.67
CA GLU A 302 -12.50 -9.24 -12.04
C GLU A 302 -11.83 -9.41 -13.41
N THR A 303 -12.15 -8.53 -14.36
CA THR A 303 -11.52 -8.50 -15.68
C THR A 303 -10.04 -8.13 -15.57
N LEU A 304 -9.70 -7.13 -14.75
CA LEU A 304 -8.33 -6.73 -14.46
C LEU A 304 -7.52 -7.88 -13.85
N TYR A 305 -8.07 -8.57 -12.85
CA TYR A 305 -7.45 -9.77 -12.26
C TYR A 305 -7.21 -10.88 -13.30
N ARG A 306 -8.19 -11.16 -14.16
CA ARG A 306 -8.03 -12.15 -15.24
C ARG A 306 -6.93 -11.76 -16.22
N ARG A 307 -6.81 -10.46 -16.56
CA ARG A 307 -5.72 -9.97 -17.41
C ARG A 307 -4.36 -10.19 -16.76
N ALA A 308 -4.20 -9.74 -15.52
CA ALA A 308 -2.96 -9.88 -14.76
C ALA A 308 -2.51 -11.34 -14.58
N THR A 309 -3.48 -12.28 -14.50
CA THR A 309 -3.19 -13.72 -14.34
C THR A 309 -2.96 -14.47 -15.66
N THR A 310 -3.36 -13.90 -16.81
CA THR A 310 -3.23 -14.55 -18.13
C THR A 310 -2.09 -14.01 -18.97
N ALA A 311 -1.62 -12.79 -18.72
CA ALA A 311 -0.47 -12.22 -19.43
C ALA A 311 0.71 -13.21 -19.40
N ALA A 312 1.33 -13.42 -20.57
CA ALA A 312 2.60 -14.15 -20.64
C ALA A 312 3.67 -13.35 -19.87
N ALA A 313 4.59 -14.06 -19.22
CA ALA A 313 5.76 -13.43 -18.60
C ALA A 313 6.82 -13.19 -19.68
#